data_AF-A0A6I5CQ02-F1
#
_entry.id   AF-A0A6I5CQ02-F1
#
_cell.length_a   1.000
_cell.length_b   1.000
_cell.length_c   1.000
_cell.angle_alpha   90.00
_cell.angle_beta   90.00
_cell.angle_gamma   90.00
#
_symmetry.space_group_name_H-M   'P 1'
#
loop_
_entity.id
_entity.type
_entity.pdbx_description
1 polymer ?
#
loop_
_entity_poly.entity_id
_entity_poly.type
_entity_poly.pdbx_seq_one_letter_code
_entity_poly.pdbx_strand_id
1 'polypeptide(L)'
;LALARRRPVLAGTALAQARAQRLPFSDGAFDACVSHLALMLMGDADKVVAETARVLVPGGVLACAVGGGAVGGEAYELFGSLLGAAVRQAPETQRIPALGDRR
;
A
#
# COMPACT_ATOMS: atom_id res chain seq x y z
N LEU A 1 -0.89 16.10 0.86
CA LEU A 1 -0.84 16.68 -0.51
C LEU A 1 0.22 17.77 -0.72
N ALA A 2 0.49 18.66 0.26
CA ALA A 2 1.43 19.78 0.08
C ALA A 2 2.84 19.37 -0.42
N LEU A 3 3.41 18.29 0.13
CA LEU A 3 4.72 17.79 -0.31
C LEU A 3 4.71 17.29 -1.77
N ALA A 4 3.63 16.63 -2.20
CA ALA A 4 3.50 16.15 -3.57
C ALA A 4 3.46 17.31 -4.57
N ARG A 5 2.74 18.39 -4.26
CA ARG A 5 2.65 19.59 -5.12
C ARG A 5 3.98 20.32 -5.32
N ARG A 6 4.95 20.12 -4.43
CA ARG A 6 6.30 20.68 -4.57
C ARG A 6 7.16 19.94 -5.60
N ARG A 7 6.73 18.78 -6.11
CA ARG A 7 7.47 17.98 -7.10
C ARG A 7 7.18 18.52 -8.50
N PRO A 8 8.18 19.06 -9.22
CA PRO A 8 7.96 19.63 -10.57
C PRO A 8 7.40 18.62 -11.57
N VAL A 9 7.76 17.34 -11.45
CA VAL A 9 7.26 16.25 -12.30
C VAL A 9 5.75 16.02 -12.20
N LEU A 10 5.10 16.53 -11.14
CA LEU A 10 3.65 16.44 -10.95
C LEU A 10 2.91 17.74 -11.35
N ALA A 11 3.60 18.68 -12.00
CA ALA A 11 2.98 19.91 -12.48
C ALA A 11 1.88 19.57 -13.50
N GLY A 12 0.69 20.14 -13.32
CA GLY A 12 -0.48 19.85 -14.15
C GLY A 12 -1.20 18.53 -13.83
N THR A 13 -0.72 17.73 -12.87
CA THR A 13 -1.41 16.52 -12.42
C THR A 13 -2.45 16.84 -11.35
N ALA A 14 -3.66 16.28 -11.48
CA ALA A 14 -4.68 16.35 -10.44
C ALA A 14 -4.28 15.46 -9.24
N LEU A 15 -4.24 16.04 -8.04
CA LEU A 15 -3.92 15.32 -6.80
C LEU A 15 -5.15 15.26 -5.89
N ALA A 16 -5.61 14.05 -5.62
CA ALA A 16 -6.71 13.78 -4.70
C ALA A 16 -6.19 13.09 -3.42
N GLN A 17 -6.82 13.39 -2.29
CA GLN A 17 -6.64 12.65 -1.04
C GLN A 17 -7.88 11.79 -0.82
N ALA A 18 -7.68 10.48 -0.71
CA ALA A 18 -8.76 9.52 -0.53
C ALA A 18 -8.24 8.25 0.17
N ARG A 19 -9.18 7.45 0.70
CA ARG A 19 -8.89 6.06 1.04
C ARG A 19 -9.05 5.22 -0.22
N ALA A 20 -8.16 4.26 -0.45
CA ALA A 20 -8.21 3.46 -1.68
C ALA A 20 -9.46 2.56 -1.75
N GLN A 21 -10.09 2.28 -0.60
CA GLN A 21 -11.38 1.59 -0.50
C GLN A 21 -12.58 2.45 -0.94
N ARG A 22 -12.38 3.76 -1.16
CA ARG A 22 -13.41 4.71 -1.60
C ARG A 22 -12.78 5.88 -2.35
N LEU A 23 -12.65 5.72 -3.65
CA LEU A 23 -12.05 6.71 -4.53
C LEU A 23 -13.09 7.76 -4.98
N PRO A 24 -12.74 9.06 -4.97
CA PRO A 24 -13.65 10.15 -5.33
C PRO A 24 -13.74 10.34 -6.86
N PHE A 25 -13.84 9.23 -7.59
CA PHE A 25 -13.90 9.21 -9.05
C PHE A 25 -15.15 8.46 -9.50
N SER A 26 -15.70 8.85 -10.65
CA SER A 26 -16.81 8.14 -11.27
C SER A 26 -16.40 6.75 -11.74
N ASP A 27 -17.40 5.91 -12.01
CA ASP A 27 -17.19 4.61 -12.64
C ASP A 27 -16.57 4.82 -14.03
N GLY A 28 -15.63 3.95 -14.43
CA GLY A 28 -15.01 4.02 -15.75
C GLY A 28 -14.23 5.31 -16.05
N ALA A 29 -13.72 6.00 -15.01
CA ALA A 29 -12.99 7.25 -15.17
C ALA A 29 -11.57 7.10 -15.74
N PHE A 30 -10.98 5.91 -15.67
CA PHE A 30 -9.60 5.68 -16.07
C PHE A 30 -9.42 4.44 -16.95
N ASP A 31 -8.49 4.50 -17.90
CA ASP A 31 -8.08 3.36 -18.71
C ASP A 31 -7.05 2.47 -17.97
N ALA A 32 -6.31 3.04 -17.03
CA ALA A 32 -5.31 2.34 -16.25
C ALA A 32 -5.13 2.91 -14.83
N CYS A 33 -4.71 2.04 -13.92
CA CYS A 33 -4.36 2.37 -12.54
C CYS A 33 -3.00 1.75 -12.19
N VAL A 34 -2.12 2.54 -11.57
CA VAL A 34 -0.82 2.08 -11.08
C VAL A 34 -0.78 2.19 -9.57
N SER A 35 -0.51 1.08 -8.89
CA SER A 35 -0.24 1.04 -7.45
C SER A 35 1.20 0.58 -7.22
N HIS A 36 2.07 1.52 -6.87
CA HIS A 36 3.50 1.26 -6.68
C HIS A 36 3.86 1.18 -5.19
N LEU A 37 4.16 -0.02 -4.71
CA LEU A 37 4.53 -0.32 -3.32
C LEU A 37 3.55 0.20 -2.27
N ALA A 38 2.26 0.23 -2.60
CA ALA A 38 1.20 0.76 -1.73
C ALA A 38 0.14 -0.28 -1.36
N LEU A 39 -0.31 -1.10 -2.32
CA LEU A 39 -1.43 -2.03 -2.13
C LEU A 39 -1.26 -2.97 -0.92
N MET A 40 -0.04 -3.50 -0.69
CA MET A 40 0.26 -4.41 0.42
C MET A 40 0.14 -3.77 1.81
N LEU A 41 0.11 -2.44 1.88
CA LEU A 41 0.03 -1.68 3.13
C LEU A 41 -1.42 -1.32 3.49
N MET A 42 -2.38 -1.63 2.61
CA MET A 42 -3.78 -1.26 2.77
C MET A 42 -4.55 -2.40 3.43
N GLY A 43 -5.37 -2.08 4.45
CA GLY A 43 -6.39 -3.00 4.95
C GLY A 43 -7.51 -3.21 3.92
N ASP A 44 -8.27 -4.30 4.05
CA ASP A 44 -9.38 -4.65 3.15
C ASP A 44 -8.98 -4.61 1.65
N ALA A 45 -7.90 -5.32 1.28
CA ALA A 45 -7.37 -5.32 -0.09
C ALA A 45 -8.46 -5.63 -1.14
N ASP A 46 -9.40 -6.53 -0.82
CA ASP A 46 -10.53 -6.86 -1.71
C ASP A 46 -11.40 -5.63 -2.03
N LYS A 47 -11.66 -4.76 -1.04
CA LYS A 47 -12.39 -3.52 -1.27
C LYS A 47 -11.59 -2.54 -2.12
N VAL A 48 -10.27 -2.48 -1.93
CA VAL A 48 -9.39 -1.64 -2.75
C VAL A 48 -9.42 -2.11 -4.20
N VAL A 49 -9.32 -3.41 -4.45
CA VAL A 49 -9.36 -3.99 -5.79
C VAL A 49 -10.74 -3.75 -6.44
N ALA A 50 -11.83 -3.96 -5.70
CA ALA A 50 -13.18 -3.70 -6.20
C ALA A 50 -13.39 -2.21 -6.56
N GLU A 51 -12.93 -1.30 -5.71
CA GLU A 51 -13.04 0.14 -5.97
C GLU A 51 -12.13 0.58 -7.13
N THR A 52 -10.95 -0.02 -7.26
CA THR A 52 -10.06 0.20 -8.40
C THR A 52 -10.70 -0.30 -9.70
N ALA A 53 -11.33 -1.47 -9.68
CA ALA A 53 -12.05 -2.00 -10.84
C ALA A 53 -13.25 -1.12 -11.22
N ARG A 54 -13.98 -0.56 -10.24
CA ARG A 54 -15.10 0.36 -10.48
C ARG A 54 -14.66 1.61 -11.27
N VAL A 55 -13.55 2.22 -10.87
CA VAL A 55 -13.07 3.45 -11.52
C VAL A 55 -12.35 3.19 -12.85
N LEU A 56 -12.04 1.93 -13.17
CA LEU A 56 -11.50 1.53 -14.46
C LEU A 56 -12.63 1.30 -15.48
N VAL A 57 -12.39 1.65 -16.74
CA VAL A 57 -13.27 1.24 -17.84
C VAL A 57 -13.28 -0.30 -17.97
N PRO A 58 -14.33 -0.92 -18.55
CA PRO A 58 -14.30 -2.33 -18.91
C PRO A 58 -13.07 -2.64 -19.79
N GLY A 59 -12.24 -3.58 -19.35
CA GLY A 59 -10.97 -3.93 -20.03
C GLY A 59 -9.77 -3.04 -19.65
N GLY A 60 -9.93 -2.07 -18.75
CA GLY A 60 -8.85 -1.27 -18.20
C GLY A 60 -7.84 -2.08 -17.38
N VAL A 61 -6.65 -1.52 -17.17
CA VAL A 61 -5.51 -2.25 -16.60
C VAL A 61 -5.16 -1.76 -15.20
N LEU A 62 -5.02 -2.69 -14.25
CA LEU A 62 -4.36 -2.45 -12.98
C LEU A 62 -2.93 -3.01 -13.00
N ALA A 63 -1.94 -2.15 -12.80
CA ALA A 63 -0.53 -2.53 -12.63
C ALA A 63 -0.09 -2.30 -11.17
N CYS A 64 0.34 -3.37 -10.51
CA CYS A 64 0.76 -3.34 -9.11
C CYS A 64 2.20 -3.78 -8.95
N ALA A 65 3.00 -2.94 -8.29
CA ALA A 65 4.29 -3.37 -7.73
C ALA A 65 4.09 -3.68 -6.25
N VAL A 66 4.23 -4.95 -5.87
CA VAL A 66 4.19 -5.41 -4.48
C VAL A 66 5.54 -5.96 -4.06
N GLY A 67 5.86 -5.90 -2.77
CA GLY A 67 7.02 -6.56 -2.22
C GLY A 67 6.75 -8.06 -2.24
N GLY A 68 7.73 -8.84 -2.71
CA GLY A 68 7.61 -10.30 -2.86
C GLY A 68 7.49 -11.07 -1.54
N GLY A 69 7.42 -10.38 -0.41
CA GLY A 69 7.37 -10.98 0.92
C GLY A 69 8.63 -11.79 1.24
N ALA A 70 8.47 -12.74 2.14
CA ALA A 70 9.45 -13.77 2.44
C ALA A 70 9.66 -14.67 1.22
N VAL A 71 10.51 -14.29 0.28
CA VAL A 71 11.10 -15.28 -0.62
C VAL A 71 12.00 -16.15 0.26
N GLY A 72 11.53 -17.36 0.55
CA GLY A 72 12.21 -18.28 1.47
C GLY A 72 13.70 -18.46 1.15
N GLY A 73 14.45 -18.88 2.15
CA GLY A 73 15.91 -19.00 2.09
C GLY A 73 16.53 -18.82 3.47
N GLU A 74 17.73 -19.36 3.65
CA GLU A 74 18.40 -19.44 4.96
C GLU A 74 18.46 -18.09 5.68
N ALA A 75 18.72 -17.00 4.95
CA ALA A 75 18.80 -15.66 5.53
C ALA A 75 17.47 -15.12 6.05
N TYR A 76 16.35 -15.38 5.35
CA TYR A 76 15.04 -14.89 5.80
C TYR A 76 14.51 -15.70 6.98
N GLU A 77 14.74 -17.02 6.98
CA GLU A 77 14.39 -17.87 8.10
C GLU A 77 15.22 -17.53 9.35
N LEU A 78 16.52 -17.33 9.17
CA LEU A 78 17.40 -16.87 10.24
C LEU A 78 16.91 -15.51 10.77
N PHE A 79 16.64 -14.55 9.89
CA PHE A 79 16.10 -13.26 10.30
C PHE A 79 14.79 -13.39 11.08
N GLY A 80 13.84 -14.21 10.61
CA GLY A 80 12.57 -14.45 11.29
C GLY A 80 12.76 -15.07 12.68
N SER A 81 13.65 -16.05 12.81
CA SER A 81 13.94 -16.70 14.11
C SER A 81 14.58 -15.72 15.10
N LEU A 82 15.57 -14.94 14.65
CA LEU A 82 16.26 -13.93 15.46
C LEU A 82 15.32 -12.80 15.86
N LEU A 83 14.52 -12.30 14.92
CA LEU A 83 13.52 -11.26 15.19
C LEU A 83 12.50 -11.74 16.22
N GLY A 84 11.99 -12.96 16.08
CA GLY A 84 11.05 -13.54 17.05
C GLY A 84 11.65 -13.66 18.46
N ALA A 85 12.92 -14.09 18.56
CA ALA A 85 13.63 -14.16 19.84
C ALA A 85 13.84 -12.77 20.45
N ALA A 86 14.29 -11.80 19.64
CA ALA A 86 14.51 -10.42 20.06
C ALA A 86 13.21 -9.76 20.53
N VAL A 87 12.09 -9.92 19.81
CA VAL A 87 10.78 -9.38 20.19
C VAL A 87 10.30 -9.93 21.53
N ARG A 88 10.51 -11.22 21.82
CA ARG A 88 10.14 -11.82 23.11
C ARG A 88 10.98 -11.30 24.28
N GLN A 89 12.26 -11.01 24.02
CA GLN A 89 13.20 -10.53 25.04
C GLN A 89 13.18 -9.00 25.20
N ALA A 90 12.58 -8.27 24.24
CA ALA A 90 12.54 -6.82 24.26
C ALA A 90 11.70 -6.28 25.44
N PRO A 91 12.24 -5.31 26.21
CA PRO A 91 11.47 -4.53 27.18
C PRO A 91 10.25 -3.88 26.49
N GLU A 92 9.16 -3.66 27.23
CA GLU A 92 7.94 -3.05 26.66
C GLU A 92 8.20 -1.69 26.01
N THR A 93 9.17 -0.94 26.53
CA THR A 93 9.62 0.36 26.02
C THR A 93 10.30 0.29 24.65
N GLN A 94 10.75 -0.89 24.21
CA GLN A 94 11.40 -1.13 22.92
C GLN A 94 10.53 -1.91 21.94
N ARG A 95 9.32 -2.34 22.35
CA ARG A 95 8.40 -2.99 21.43
C ARG A 95 7.90 -1.97 20.42
N ILE A 96 7.91 -2.35 19.13
CA ILE A 96 7.37 -1.52 18.07
C ILE A 96 5.89 -1.25 18.43
N PRO A 97 5.49 0.02 18.64
CA PRO A 97 4.09 0.34 18.92
C PRO A 97 3.24 -0.08 17.72
N ALA A 98 1.94 -0.29 17.92
CA ALA A 98 1.04 -0.53 16.80
C ALA A 98 1.18 0.61 15.77
N LEU A 99 1.84 0.31 14.65
CA LEU A 99 2.04 1.24 13.54
C LEU A 99 0.79 1.17 12.65
N GLY A 100 0.20 2.33 12.36
CA GLY A 100 -1.03 2.44 11.58
C GLY A 100 -2.16 3.15 12.32
N ASP A 101 -3.18 3.57 11.58
CA ASP A 101 -4.42 4.09 12.19
C ASP A 101 -5.24 2.92 12.74
N ARG A 102 -5.89 3.09 13.89
CA ARG A 102 -6.79 2.09 14.48
C ARG A 102 -8.16 2.03 13.78
N ARG A 103 -8.33 2.71 12.64
CA ARG A 103 -9.61 3.00 11.98
C ARG A 103 -9.74 2.41 10.59
#